data_AF-A0A936DGI8-F1
#
_entry.id   AF-A0A936DGI8-F1
#
_cell.length_a   1.000
_cell.length_b   1.000
_cell.length_c   1.000
_cell.angle_alpha   90.00
_cell.angle_beta   90.00
_cell.angle_gamma   90.00
#
_symmetry.space_group_name_H-M   'P 1'
#
loop_
_entity.id
_entity.type
_entity.pdbx_description
1 polymer ?
#
loop_
_entity_poly.entity_id
_entity_poly.type
_entity_poly.pdbx_seq_one_letter_code
_entity_poly.pdbx_strand_id
1 'polypeptide(L)'
;MSDPDHEALRELAAALKHDLGKYVAWRSINLPEQAWAGPLDDTTFEALRCDLMATRAAASGDESAWALFDRLAADWPRPWPAALVAVATAIDGLRGLQRAFEADARDDIAAARPQIRAAQASIRTQLAALVRSLA
;
A
#
# COMPACT_ATOMS: atom_id res chain seq x y z
N MET A 1 -30.56 8.21 12.61
CA MET A 1 -30.53 7.17 11.55
C MET A 1 -29.40 7.53 10.64
N SER A 2 -28.30 6.78 10.67
CA SER A 2 -27.20 6.98 9.71
C SER A 2 -27.72 6.65 8.31
N ASP A 3 -27.30 7.45 7.33
CA ASP A 3 -27.56 7.21 5.92
C ASP A 3 -26.90 5.87 5.51
N PRO A 4 -27.66 4.88 4.98
CA PRO A 4 -27.10 3.57 4.59
C PRO A 4 -25.93 3.69 3.61
N ASP A 5 -25.93 4.71 2.74
CA ASP A 5 -24.82 4.95 1.81
C ASP A 5 -23.56 5.42 2.54
N HIS A 6 -23.72 6.17 3.62
CA HIS A 6 -22.61 6.62 4.45
C HIS A 6 -21.98 5.47 5.25
N GLU A 7 -22.78 4.54 5.76
CA GLU A 7 -22.26 3.35 6.45
C GLU A 7 -21.49 2.44 5.48
N ALA A 8 -22.01 2.21 4.27
CA ALA A 8 -21.31 1.44 3.25
C ALA A 8 -19.93 2.05 2.91
N LEU A 9 -19.84 3.38 2.80
CA LEU A 9 -18.56 4.07 2.57
C LEU A 9 -17.59 3.92 3.74
N ARG A 10 -18.08 3.92 4.99
CA ARG A 10 -17.25 3.67 6.19
C ARG A 10 -16.66 2.28 6.16
N GLU A 11 -17.46 1.27 5.82
CA GLU A 11 -17.01 -0.11 5.72
C GLU A 11 -15.93 -0.28 4.64
N LEU A 12 -16.14 0.31 3.46
CA LEU A 12 -15.14 0.31 2.37
C LEU A 12 -13.84 1.00 2.79
N ALA A 13 -13.90 2.14 3.49
CA ALA A 13 -12.73 2.84 3.99
C ALA A 13 -11.99 2.05 5.08
N ALA A 14 -12.74 1.41 5.97
CA ALA A 14 -12.18 0.54 7.00
C ALA A 14 -11.47 -0.68 6.39
N ALA A 15 -12.05 -1.29 5.36
CA ALA A 15 -11.44 -2.41 4.63
C ALA A 15 -10.12 -1.99 3.97
N LEU A 16 -10.09 -0.87 3.23
CA LEU A 16 -8.85 -0.33 2.66
C LEU A 16 -7.79 -0.07 3.74
N LYS A 17 -8.16 0.57 4.84
CA LYS A 17 -7.22 0.85 5.93
C LYS A 17 -6.69 -0.43 6.57
N HIS A 18 -7.54 -1.42 6.82
CA HIS A 18 -7.17 -2.67 7.48
C HIS A 18 -6.33 -3.58 6.59
N ASP A 19 -6.72 -3.75 5.32
CA ASP A 19 -6.09 -4.73 4.42
C ASP A 19 -4.93 -4.13 3.63
N LEU A 20 -5.04 -2.89 3.16
CA LEU A 20 -3.95 -2.24 2.44
C LEU A 20 -3.07 -1.41 3.38
N GLY A 21 -3.67 -0.47 4.12
CA GLY A 21 -2.92 0.46 4.96
C GLY A 21 -2.04 -0.23 6.02
N LYS A 22 -2.55 -1.28 6.65
CA LYS A 22 -1.79 -2.05 7.65
C LYS A 22 -0.63 -2.81 7.03
N TYR A 23 -0.86 -3.45 5.88
CA TYR A 23 0.06 -4.47 5.36
C TYR A 23 1.06 -3.95 4.33
N VAL A 24 0.79 -2.82 3.67
CA VAL A 24 1.70 -2.22 2.67
C VAL A 24 3.06 -1.79 3.24
N ALA A 25 3.24 -1.82 4.56
CA ALA A 25 4.49 -1.52 5.26
C ALA A 25 4.61 -2.33 6.57
N TRP A 26 4.08 -3.55 6.62
CA TRP A 26 4.01 -4.32 7.85
C TRP A 26 5.39 -4.77 8.33
N ARG A 27 6.24 -5.23 7.40
CA ARG A 27 7.59 -5.67 7.71
C ARG A 27 8.57 -4.50 7.68
N SER A 28 8.51 -3.68 6.64
CA SER A 28 9.47 -2.61 6.37
C SER A 28 9.47 -1.52 7.44
N ILE A 29 8.35 -1.29 8.15
CA ILE A 29 8.26 -0.29 9.23
C ILE A 29 9.21 -0.60 10.39
N ASN A 30 9.57 -1.87 10.59
CA ASN A 30 10.43 -2.30 11.70
C ASN A 30 11.91 -2.33 11.30
N LEU A 31 12.24 -2.00 10.05
CA LEU A 31 13.63 -1.95 9.61
C LEU A 31 14.33 -0.75 10.25
N PRO A 32 15.62 -0.91 10.64
CA PRO A 32 16.38 0.18 11.19
C PRO A 32 16.69 1.23 10.11
N GLU A 33 17.00 2.47 10.50
CA GLU A 33 17.22 3.56 9.54
C GLU A 33 18.33 3.24 8.52
N GLN A 34 19.32 2.45 8.91
CA GLN A 34 20.42 2.05 8.02
C GLN A 34 19.96 1.21 6.82
N ALA A 35 18.86 0.45 6.95
CA ALA A 35 18.29 -0.33 5.84
C ALA A 35 17.79 0.54 4.68
N TRP A 36 17.54 1.84 4.95
CA TRP A 36 17.05 2.80 3.97
C TRP A 36 18.16 3.51 3.18
N ALA A 37 19.44 3.19 3.43
CA ALA A 37 20.61 3.73 2.72
C ALA A 37 21.58 2.62 2.25
N GLY A 38 22.49 2.92 1.32
CA GLY A 38 23.52 1.97 0.88
C GLY A 38 23.01 0.78 0.06
N PRO A 39 23.79 -0.29 -0.11
CA PRO A 39 23.35 -1.49 -0.83
C PRO A 39 22.11 -2.14 -0.19
N LEU A 40 21.27 -2.76 -1.00
CA LEU A 40 20.06 -3.44 -0.53
C LEU A 40 20.38 -4.87 -0.08
N ASP A 41 20.38 -5.11 1.23
CA ASP A 41 20.54 -6.46 1.77
C ASP A 41 19.28 -7.34 1.57
N ASP A 42 19.45 -8.65 1.75
CA ASP A 42 18.39 -9.63 1.55
C ASP A 42 17.21 -9.47 2.51
N THR A 43 17.48 -9.08 3.75
CA THR A 43 16.43 -8.89 4.76
C THR A 43 15.52 -7.72 4.37
N THR A 44 16.12 -6.62 3.94
CA THR A 44 15.44 -5.40 3.51
C THR A 44 14.67 -5.65 2.23
N PHE A 45 15.31 -6.29 1.23
CA PHE A 45 14.62 -6.65 0.01
C PHE A 45 13.42 -7.56 0.28
N GLU A 46 13.58 -8.61 1.10
CA GLU A 46 12.49 -9.54 1.38
C GLU A 46 11.35 -8.88 2.16
N ALA A 47 11.66 -7.97 3.08
CA ALA A 47 10.65 -7.17 3.76
C ALA A 47 9.82 -6.32 2.78
N LEU A 48 10.48 -5.61 1.85
CA LEU A 48 9.81 -4.86 0.79
C LEU A 48 9.07 -5.78 -0.19
N ARG A 49 9.69 -6.93 -0.50
CA ARG A 49 9.19 -8.18 -1.08
C ARG A 49 7.76 -8.45 -0.67
N CYS A 50 7.65 -8.87 0.59
CA CYS A 50 6.39 -9.21 1.23
C CYS A 50 5.43 -8.04 1.27
N ASP A 51 5.88 -6.85 1.66
CA ASP A 51 4.97 -5.73 1.86
C ASP A 51 4.30 -5.25 0.56
N LEU A 52 4.96 -5.40 -0.59
CA LEU A 52 4.49 -4.87 -1.87
C LEU A 52 3.98 -5.93 -2.86
N MET A 53 4.69 -7.06 -2.98
CA MET A 53 4.33 -8.13 -3.94
C MET A 53 3.43 -9.19 -3.32
N ALA A 54 3.47 -9.33 -2.00
CA ALA A 54 2.71 -10.34 -1.24
C ALA A 54 2.05 -9.70 -0.01
N THR A 55 1.50 -8.51 -0.19
CA THR A 55 0.91 -7.66 0.86
C THR A 55 -0.11 -8.42 1.69
N ARG A 56 -0.93 -9.26 1.04
CA ARG A 56 -1.89 -10.13 1.73
C ARG A 56 -1.77 -11.55 1.20
N ALA A 57 -1.53 -12.50 2.10
CA ALA A 57 -1.67 -13.91 1.79
C ALA A 57 -3.15 -14.29 1.65
N ALA A 58 -3.51 -14.94 0.55
CA ALA A 58 -4.85 -15.48 0.32
C ALA A 58 -4.77 -16.92 -0.19
N ALA A 59 -5.87 -17.67 -0.06
CA ALA A 59 -5.94 -19.07 -0.50
C ALA A 59 -5.71 -19.24 -2.02
N SER A 60 -6.00 -18.19 -2.81
CA SER A 60 -5.78 -18.12 -4.25
C SER A 60 -4.36 -17.69 -4.65
N GLY A 61 -3.48 -17.47 -3.67
CA GLY A 61 -2.16 -16.87 -3.86
C GLY A 61 -2.04 -15.50 -3.20
N ASP A 62 -0.81 -15.04 -3.04
CA ASP A 62 -0.54 -13.74 -2.42
C ASP A 62 -0.99 -12.59 -3.34
N GLU A 63 -1.65 -11.58 -2.76
CA GLU A 63 -2.05 -10.35 -3.45
C GLU A 63 -0.98 -9.26 -3.24
N SER A 64 -0.56 -8.62 -4.34
CA SER A 64 0.26 -7.41 -4.28
C SER A 64 -0.56 -6.21 -3.78
N ALA A 65 0.12 -5.16 -3.35
CA ALA A 65 -0.52 -3.96 -2.82
C ALA A 65 -1.45 -3.31 -3.87
N TRP A 66 -1.06 -3.34 -5.14
CA TRP A 66 -1.85 -2.78 -6.22
C TRP A 66 -3.04 -3.64 -6.62
N ALA A 67 -2.89 -4.97 -6.67
CA ALA A 67 -4.02 -5.86 -6.95
C ALA A 67 -5.07 -5.76 -5.83
N LEU A 68 -4.60 -5.70 -4.59
CA LEU A 68 -5.45 -5.49 -3.42
C LEU A 68 -6.16 -4.13 -3.47
N PHE A 69 -5.46 -3.06 -3.85
CA PHE A 69 -6.07 -1.75 -4.04
C PHE A 69 -7.13 -1.78 -5.14
N ASP A 70 -6.84 -2.30 -6.34
CA ASP A 70 -7.77 -2.35 -7.46
C ASP A 70 -9.07 -3.08 -7.06
N ARG A 71 -8.94 -4.23 -6.37
CA ARG A 71 -10.08 -5.02 -5.89
C ARG A 71 -10.91 -4.26 -4.86
N LEU A 72 -10.29 -3.69 -3.83
CA LEU A 72 -11.00 -2.98 -2.76
C LEU A 72 -11.57 -1.63 -3.22
N ALA A 73 -10.95 -1.00 -4.22
CA ALA A 73 -11.38 0.29 -4.76
C ALA A 73 -12.42 0.16 -5.89
N ALA A 74 -12.68 -1.06 -6.39
CA ALA A 74 -13.66 -1.31 -7.46
C ALA A 74 -15.09 -0.89 -7.06
N ASP A 75 -15.45 -1.10 -5.79
CA ASP A 75 -16.78 -0.80 -5.26
C ASP A 75 -16.94 0.66 -4.79
N TRP A 76 -15.89 1.48 -4.90
CA TRP A 76 -15.96 2.88 -4.50
C TRP A 76 -16.68 3.74 -5.56
N PRO A 77 -17.70 4.52 -5.17
CA PRO A 77 -18.37 5.42 -6.09
C PRO A 77 -17.42 6.51 -6.59
N ARG A 78 -17.64 6.93 -7.85
CA ARG A 78 -16.89 8.02 -8.49
C ARG A 78 -17.72 9.32 -8.45
N PRO A 79 -17.06 10.50 -8.37
CA PRO A 79 -15.62 10.71 -8.26
C PRO A 79 -15.07 10.29 -6.88
N TRP A 80 -13.80 9.88 -6.85
CA TRP A 80 -13.15 9.51 -5.59
C TRP A 80 -12.84 10.74 -4.73
N PRO A 81 -12.89 10.61 -3.38
CA PRO A 81 -12.38 11.64 -2.50
C PRO A 81 -10.87 11.83 -2.69
N ALA A 82 -10.38 13.05 -2.42
CA ALA A 82 -8.97 13.41 -2.62
C ALA A 82 -7.98 12.45 -1.94
N ALA A 83 -8.32 11.97 -0.73
CA ALA A 83 -7.50 10.98 -0.02
C ALA A 83 -7.35 9.67 -0.81
N LEU A 84 -8.44 9.17 -1.42
CA LEU A 84 -8.39 7.94 -2.21
C LEU A 84 -7.66 8.13 -3.55
N VAL A 85 -7.76 9.32 -4.16
CA VAL A 85 -6.93 9.69 -5.32
C VAL A 85 -5.45 9.68 -4.96
N ALA A 86 -5.07 10.25 -3.80
CA ALA A 86 -3.68 10.24 -3.34
C ALA A 86 -3.16 8.83 -3.05
N VAL A 87 -4.01 7.94 -2.51
CA VAL A 87 -3.69 6.51 -2.34
C VAL A 87 -3.44 5.86 -3.70
N ALA A 88 -4.31 6.09 -4.69
CA ALA A 88 -4.16 5.53 -6.03
C ALA A 88 -2.84 5.95 -6.68
N THR A 89 -2.47 7.23 -6.61
CA THR A 89 -1.19 7.74 -7.12
C THR A 89 0.01 7.08 -6.44
N ALA A 90 -0.04 6.90 -5.12
CA ALA A 90 1.02 6.20 -4.39
C ALA A 90 1.13 4.73 -4.80
N ILE A 91 0.00 4.06 -5.00
CA ILE A 91 -0.06 2.67 -5.47
C ILE A 91 0.49 2.55 -6.90
N ASP A 92 0.17 3.45 -7.80
CA ASP A 92 0.74 3.45 -9.16
C ASP A 92 2.26 3.64 -9.15
N GLY A 93 2.76 4.51 -8.27
CA GLY A 93 4.20 4.66 -8.04
C GLY A 93 4.87 3.37 -7.56
N LEU A 94 4.22 2.59 -6.70
CA LEU A 94 4.73 1.29 -6.24
C LEU A 94 4.61 0.22 -7.33
N ARG A 95 3.49 0.19 -8.07
CA ARG A 95 3.26 -0.72 -9.19
C ARG A 95 4.32 -0.54 -10.30
N GLY A 96 4.80 0.69 -10.51
CA GLY A 96 5.91 0.96 -11.43
C GLY A 96 7.20 0.21 -11.12
N LEU A 97 7.38 -0.28 -9.89
CA LEU A 97 8.55 -1.06 -9.46
C LEU A 97 8.36 -2.58 -9.60
N GLN A 98 7.19 -3.04 -10.05
CA GLN A 98 6.85 -4.48 -10.15
C GLN A 98 7.94 -5.27 -10.88
N ARG A 99 8.36 -4.80 -12.07
CA ARG A 99 9.38 -5.50 -12.87
C ARG A 99 10.72 -5.60 -12.16
N ALA A 100 11.09 -4.59 -11.36
CA ALA A 100 12.33 -4.63 -10.60
C ALA A 100 12.29 -5.71 -9.51
N PHE A 101 11.14 -5.88 -8.84
CA PHE A 101 10.94 -6.98 -7.88
C PHE A 101 10.92 -8.35 -8.56
N GLU A 102 10.26 -8.49 -9.70
CA GLU A 102 10.21 -9.75 -10.47
C GLU A 102 11.58 -10.16 -11.02
N ALA A 103 12.40 -9.19 -11.43
CA ALA A 103 13.74 -9.42 -11.96
C ALA A 103 14.83 -9.46 -10.88
N ASP A 104 14.46 -9.34 -9.60
CA ASP A 104 15.39 -9.24 -8.47
C ASP A 104 16.44 -8.12 -8.64
N ALA A 105 16.04 -7.00 -9.26
CA ALA A 105 16.89 -5.87 -9.60
C ALA A 105 17.17 -5.01 -8.35
N ARG A 106 18.09 -5.49 -7.50
CA ARG A 106 18.39 -4.88 -6.19
C ARG A 106 18.84 -3.43 -6.27
N ASP A 107 19.64 -3.07 -7.27
CA ASP A 107 20.13 -1.70 -7.43
C ASP A 107 18.98 -0.72 -7.77
N ASP A 108 18.05 -1.14 -8.62
CA ASP A 108 16.87 -0.34 -8.96
C ASP A 108 15.97 -0.12 -7.73
N ILE A 109 15.77 -1.17 -6.94
CA ILE A 109 14.97 -1.10 -5.70
C ILE A 109 15.69 -0.26 -4.64
N ALA A 110 17.02 -0.40 -4.53
CA ALA A 110 17.85 0.39 -3.63
C ALA A 110 17.73 1.89 -3.94
N ALA A 111 17.73 2.25 -5.23
CA ALA A 111 17.53 3.61 -5.71
C ALA A 111 16.09 4.12 -5.46
N ALA A 112 15.09 3.23 -5.56
CA ALA A 112 13.69 3.56 -5.36
C ALA A 112 13.22 3.65 -3.90
N ARG A 113 14.06 3.28 -2.90
CA ARG A 113 13.68 3.30 -1.47
C ARG A 113 13.02 4.60 -0.98
N PRO A 114 13.50 5.81 -1.34
CA PRO A 114 12.84 7.05 -0.92
C PRO A 114 11.39 7.14 -1.44
N GLN A 115 11.16 6.73 -2.69
CA GLN A 115 9.83 6.67 -3.30
C GLN A 115 8.95 5.62 -2.59
N ILE A 116 9.49 4.42 -2.30
CA ILE A 116 8.75 3.38 -1.59
C ILE A 116 8.31 3.87 -0.21
N ARG A 117 9.25 4.42 0.57
CA ARG A 117 8.97 4.92 1.93
C ARG A 117 7.92 6.04 1.91
N ALA A 118 8.03 6.97 0.97
CA ALA A 118 7.07 8.06 0.80
C ALA A 118 5.67 7.53 0.42
N ALA A 119 5.59 6.57 -0.50
CA ALA A 119 4.33 5.97 -0.91
C ALA A 119 3.66 5.20 0.24
N GLN A 120 4.42 4.36 0.96
CA GLN A 120 3.95 3.62 2.13
C GLN A 120 3.40 4.56 3.22
N ALA A 121 4.12 5.65 3.52
CA ALA A 121 3.67 6.65 4.49
C ALA A 121 2.42 7.41 4.01
N SER A 122 2.36 7.77 2.73
CA SER A 122 1.23 8.44 2.12
C SER A 122 -0.03 7.58 2.21
N ILE A 123 0.03 6.32 1.75
CA ILE A 123 -1.11 5.39 1.78
C ILE A 123 -1.70 5.29 3.19
N ARG A 124 -0.86 5.05 4.19
CA ARG A 124 -1.28 4.92 5.59
C ARG A 124 -1.94 6.19 6.12
N THR A 125 -1.33 7.33 5.84
CA THR A 125 -1.82 8.64 6.31
C THR A 125 -3.17 8.99 5.67
N GLN A 126 -3.29 8.81 4.36
CA GLN A 126 -4.49 9.13 3.60
C GLN A 126 -5.65 8.19 3.94
N LEU A 127 -5.41 6.89 4.11
CA LEU A 127 -6.45 5.95 4.55
C LEU A 127 -6.93 6.24 5.98
N ALA A 128 -6.02 6.62 6.87
CA ALA A 128 -6.42 7.06 8.21
C ALA A 128 -7.26 8.35 8.17
N ALA A 129 -6.92 9.31 7.28
CA ALA A 129 -7.71 10.53 7.08
C ALA A 129 -9.09 10.24 6.50
N LEU A 130 -9.17 9.34 5.51
CA LEU A 130 -10.42 8.93 4.87
C LEU A 130 -11.39 8.28 5.87
N VAL A 131 -10.90 7.36 6.71
CA VAL A 131 -11.72 6.76 7.77
C VAL A 131 -12.21 7.81 8.77
N ARG A 132 -11.37 8.79 9.13
CA ARG A 132 -11.78 9.88 10.04
C ARG A 132 -12.81 10.82 9.42
N SER A 133 -12.75 11.10 8.11
CA SER A 133 -13.73 11.98 7.46
C SER A 133 -15.11 11.36 7.30
N LEU A 134 -15.21 10.03 7.44
CA LEU A 134 -16.46 9.27 7.38
C LEU A 134 -16.94 8.80 8.76
N ALA A 135 -16.21 9.15 9.84
CA ALA A 135 -16.52 8.74 11.20
C ALA A 135 -17.59 9.65 11.84
#